data_AF-A0A1H8N5C7-F1
#
_entry.id   AF-A0A1H8N5C7-F1
#
_cell.length_a   1.000
_cell.length_b   1.000
_cell.length_c   1.000
_cell.angle_alpha   90.00
_cell.angle_beta   90.00
_cell.angle_gamma   90.00
#
_symmetry.space_group_name_H-M   'P 1'
#
loop_
_entity.id
_entity.type
_entity.pdbx_description
1 polymer ?
#
loop_
_entity_poly.entity_id
_entity_poly.type
_entity_poly.pdbx_seq_one_letter_code
_entity_poly.pdbx_strand_id
1 'polypeptide(L)'
;MSLQETAAGRVPRSDRARIATYGSLFVLLLVATVLDVVVPTTVRRVEAVVTTSPAPLLFGNVVLEPRLVGALAYAMLALAAVAAGYLLSARLRAAWHRLQWDQRVTAGALAVLVTYVAAYALLGATELAVFPEDLLITVLSGGVSAVILGIGYARLRGIDPGLDLPDRDAAPAVGAVIAVAGAVAALPYLVLAATGELATLGFWMGGSFGFGPSYSVGWFLQSVLLSAVVLGVGSAFLYNGAVQTGLERLAGPAGAIAGVTAAFGVLIWSSVRTIPSGLVVVAGVVTAVVAFGVLAAALAATVAPRLVAAVDLPEMAVAVLVGVGVAQLALLIPVVGGSVPGVTTVASTASYAVVAAAAAVGYDRTRSVWVPALAFATYLVAVDLVRVLTVTLL
;
A
#
# COMPACT_ATOMS: atom_id res chain seq x y z
N MET A 1 -14.66 45.84 32.65
CA MET A 1 -15.19 45.24 31.41
C MET A 1 -14.01 44.66 30.64
N SER A 2 -13.75 43.35 30.78
CA SER A 2 -12.58 42.68 30.18
C SER A 2 -12.91 42.14 28.79
N LEU A 3 -12.26 42.69 27.77
CA LEU A 3 -12.28 42.23 26.38
C LEU A 3 -11.42 40.97 26.19
N GLN A 4 -11.67 39.91 26.98
CA GLN A 4 -10.93 38.64 26.87
C GLN A 4 -11.81 37.39 26.72
N GLU A 5 -13.14 37.52 26.72
CA GLU A 5 -14.04 36.35 26.62
C GLU A 5 -14.67 36.12 25.23
N THR A 6 -14.46 37.00 24.24
CA THR A 6 -15.25 36.98 23.00
C THR A 6 -14.62 36.29 21.79
N ALA A 7 -13.47 35.62 21.92
CA ALA A 7 -12.79 35.02 20.75
C ALA A 7 -12.35 33.55 20.91
N ALA A 8 -12.74 32.86 21.99
CA ALA A 8 -12.68 31.40 22.01
C ALA A 8 -13.92 30.84 21.31
N GLY A 9 -14.01 31.08 19.99
CA GLY A 9 -15.06 30.57 19.11
C GLY A 9 -15.20 29.07 19.33
N ARG A 10 -16.27 28.66 20.01
CA ARG A 10 -16.61 27.24 20.16
C ARG A 10 -16.90 26.70 18.76
N VAL A 11 -15.89 26.09 18.16
CA VAL A 11 -16.02 25.31 16.92
C VAL A 11 -17.30 24.47 17.04
N PRO A 12 -18.29 24.66 16.13
CA PRO A 12 -19.54 23.94 16.14
C PRO A 12 -19.31 22.43 16.31
N ARG A 13 -20.19 21.73 17.04
CA ARG A 13 -20.01 20.29 17.32
C ARG A 13 -19.85 19.44 16.05
N SER A 14 -20.46 19.86 14.94
CA SER A 14 -20.31 19.26 13.61
C SER A 14 -18.89 19.36 13.07
N ASP A 15 -18.23 20.50 13.28
CA ASP A 15 -16.89 20.77 12.76
C ASP A 15 -15.83 20.03 13.58
N ARG A 16 -16.04 19.87 14.89
CA ARG A 16 -15.17 19.04 15.74
C ARG A 16 -15.15 17.58 15.30
N ALA A 17 -16.31 17.02 14.94
CA ALA A 17 -16.41 15.65 14.46
C ALA A 17 -15.71 15.45 13.10
N ARG A 18 -15.83 16.43 12.19
CA ARG A 18 -15.13 16.43 10.90
C ARG A 18 -13.62 16.54 11.08
N ILE A 19 -13.14 17.49 11.89
CA ILE A 19 -11.71 17.67 12.20
C ILE A 19 -11.13 16.38 12.80
N ALA A 20 -11.82 15.75 13.75
CA ALA A 20 -11.36 14.49 14.32
C ALA A 20 -11.25 13.38 13.27
N THR A 21 -12.18 13.32 12.32
CA THR A 21 -12.20 12.28 11.26
C THR A 21 -11.11 12.50 10.21
N TYR A 22 -10.94 13.73 9.71
CA TYR A 22 -9.82 14.07 8.83
C TYR A 22 -8.48 13.90 9.53
N GLY A 23 -8.37 14.34 10.79
CA GLY A 23 -7.16 14.19 11.60
C GLY A 23 -6.75 12.73 11.80
N SER A 24 -7.71 11.84 12.06
CA SER A 24 -7.39 10.41 12.21
C SER A 24 -7.03 9.73 10.89
N LEU A 25 -7.67 10.12 9.77
CA LEU A 25 -7.30 9.63 8.44
C LEU A 25 -5.88 10.11 8.06
N PHE A 26 -5.57 11.36 8.38
CA PHE A 26 -4.22 11.92 8.21
C PHE A 26 -3.20 11.11 9.01
N VAL A 27 -3.45 10.83 10.29
CA VAL A 27 -2.54 10.03 11.13
C VAL A 27 -2.40 8.61 10.60
N LEU A 28 -3.49 7.98 10.14
CA LEU A 28 -3.44 6.65 9.53
C LEU A 28 -2.53 6.61 8.30
N LEU A 29 -2.75 7.54 7.36
CA LEU A 29 -1.95 7.65 6.14
C LEU A 29 -0.49 8.04 6.46
N LEU A 30 -0.28 8.93 7.43
CA LEU A 30 1.06 9.27 7.93
C LEU A 30 1.80 8.03 8.42
N VAL A 31 1.18 7.23 9.29
CA VAL A 31 1.83 6.02 9.83
C VAL A 31 2.07 5.00 8.70
N ALA A 32 1.10 4.79 7.81
CA ALA A 32 1.25 3.86 6.69
C ALA A 32 2.41 4.27 5.76
N THR A 33 2.44 5.53 5.32
CA THR A 33 3.51 6.03 4.44
C THR A 33 4.87 6.09 5.13
N VAL A 34 4.92 6.40 6.44
CA VAL A 34 6.16 6.32 7.21
C VAL A 34 6.68 4.88 7.22
N LEU A 35 5.82 3.88 7.42
CA LEU A 35 6.23 2.48 7.33
C LEU A 35 6.72 2.12 5.92
N ASP A 36 5.98 2.55 4.89
CA ASP A 36 6.36 2.30 3.48
C ASP A 36 7.70 2.90 3.09
N VAL A 37 8.15 3.99 3.73
CA VAL A 37 9.47 4.59 3.43
C VAL A 37 10.56 4.10 4.38
N VAL A 38 10.29 4.07 5.68
CA VAL A 38 11.28 3.75 6.71
C VAL A 38 11.64 2.28 6.68
N VAL A 39 10.67 1.37 6.52
CA VAL A 39 10.93 -0.07 6.53
C VAL A 39 11.85 -0.46 5.37
N PRO A 40 11.59 -0.12 4.10
CA PRO A 40 12.48 -0.54 3.01
C PRO A 40 13.87 0.09 3.11
N THR A 41 13.94 1.36 3.52
CA THR A 41 15.23 2.04 3.75
C THR A 41 16.04 1.34 4.84
N THR A 42 15.38 0.92 5.92
CA THR A 42 16.05 0.24 7.05
C THR A 42 16.46 -1.18 6.67
N VAL A 43 15.57 -1.94 6.04
CA VAL A 43 15.83 -3.31 5.58
C VAL A 43 17.01 -3.34 4.61
N ARG A 44 17.05 -2.46 3.61
CA ARG A 44 18.19 -2.32 2.68
C ARG A 44 19.50 -1.97 3.36
N ARG A 45 19.47 -1.08 4.35
CA ARG A 45 20.67 -0.74 5.13
C ARG A 45 21.18 -1.95 5.91
N VAL A 46 20.28 -2.71 6.54
CA VAL A 46 20.64 -3.93 7.27
C VAL A 46 21.20 -4.98 6.31
N GLU A 47 20.56 -5.22 5.17
CA GLU A 47 21.04 -6.16 4.17
C GLU A 47 22.43 -5.77 3.65
N ALA A 48 22.64 -4.50 3.28
CA ALA A 48 23.93 -4.01 2.82
C ALA A 48 25.01 -4.27 3.88
N VAL A 49 24.72 -4.01 5.15
CA VAL A 49 25.63 -4.27 6.28
C VAL A 49 25.91 -5.78 6.45
N VAL A 50 24.90 -6.63 6.32
CA VAL A 50 25.01 -8.10 6.46
C VAL A 50 25.76 -8.73 5.29
N THR A 51 25.63 -8.20 4.08
CA THR A 51 26.21 -8.78 2.85
C THR A 51 27.61 -8.26 2.51
N THR A 52 27.94 -7.00 2.85
CA THR A 52 29.23 -6.39 2.48
C THR A 52 30.32 -6.47 3.54
N SER A 53 29.99 -6.83 4.79
CA SER A 53 30.99 -6.99 5.86
C SER A 53 31.36 -8.47 6.06
N PRO A 54 32.55 -8.93 5.64
CA PRO A 54 33.08 -10.25 6.01
C PRO A 54 33.49 -10.33 7.49
N ALA A 55 33.48 -9.21 8.21
CA ALA A 55 33.71 -9.16 9.65
C ALA A 55 32.40 -9.40 10.42
N PRO A 56 32.44 -10.15 11.53
CA PRO A 56 31.26 -10.31 12.39
C PRO A 56 30.72 -8.95 12.81
N LEU A 57 29.39 -8.78 12.78
CA LEU A 57 28.75 -7.57 13.26
C LEU A 57 28.98 -7.45 14.76
N LEU A 58 29.93 -6.60 15.15
CA LEU A 58 30.29 -6.35 16.54
C LEU A 58 29.31 -5.35 17.14
N PHE A 59 28.36 -5.86 17.93
CA PHE A 59 27.60 -5.04 18.87
C PHE A 59 28.28 -5.12 20.24
N GLY A 60 29.28 -4.25 20.46
CA GLY A 60 30.15 -4.34 21.63
C GLY A 60 31.02 -5.61 21.56
N ASN A 61 30.89 -6.51 22.55
CA ASN A 61 31.66 -7.76 22.63
C ASN A 61 30.96 -8.98 22.01
N VAL A 62 29.78 -8.80 21.39
CA VAL A 62 28.98 -9.90 20.84
C VAL A 62 29.17 -9.94 19.32
N VAL A 63 29.67 -11.08 18.84
CA VAL A 63 29.72 -11.43 17.42
C VAL A 63 28.32 -11.89 17.00
N LEU A 64 27.58 -11.06 16.26
CA LEU A 64 26.30 -11.47 15.70
C LEU A 64 26.51 -12.30 14.43
N GLU A 65 26.19 -13.59 14.50
CA GLU A 65 26.15 -14.48 13.34
C GLU A 65 25.03 -14.02 12.38
N PRO A 66 25.29 -13.89 11.06
CA PRO A 66 24.27 -13.50 10.08
C PRO A 66 23.00 -14.35 10.12
N ARG A 67 23.11 -15.63 10.50
CA ARG A 67 21.98 -16.54 10.70
C ARG A 67 21.04 -16.10 11.82
N LEU A 68 21.52 -15.45 12.87
CA LEU A 68 20.68 -14.93 13.95
C LEU A 68 19.84 -13.74 13.48
N VAL A 69 20.41 -12.89 12.61
CA VAL A 69 19.71 -11.77 11.98
C VAL A 69 18.63 -12.28 11.02
N GLY A 70 18.97 -13.29 10.21
CA GLY A 70 18.01 -13.99 9.36
C GLY A 70 16.86 -14.63 10.13
N ALA A 71 17.18 -15.37 11.20
CA ALA A 71 16.18 -16.02 12.04
C ALA A 71 15.22 -15.00 12.66
N LEU A 72 15.75 -13.84 13.10
CA LEU A 72 14.94 -12.74 13.61
C LEU A 72 14.02 -12.17 12.54
N ALA A 73 14.53 -11.95 11.32
CA ALA A 73 13.74 -11.49 10.18
C ALA A 73 12.57 -12.44 9.87
N TYR A 74 12.83 -13.74 9.75
CA TYR A 74 11.78 -14.74 9.51
C TYR A 74 10.79 -14.86 10.68
N ALA A 75 11.25 -14.73 11.92
CA ALA A 75 10.38 -14.69 13.09
C ALA A 75 9.43 -13.48 13.05
N MET A 76 9.94 -12.29 12.69
CA MET A 76 9.13 -11.08 12.51
C MET A 76 8.07 -11.26 11.42
N LEU A 77 8.44 -11.87 10.28
CA LEU A 77 7.50 -12.18 9.20
C LEU A 77 6.37 -13.10 9.65
N ALA A 78 6.71 -14.17 10.37
CA ALA A 78 5.75 -15.13 10.87
C ALA A 78 4.83 -14.52 11.95
N LEU A 79 5.37 -13.68 12.84
CA LEU A 79 4.56 -12.93 13.81
C LEU A 79 3.60 -11.96 13.13
N ALA A 80 4.05 -11.26 12.08
CA ALA A 80 3.20 -10.39 11.27
C ALA A 80 2.06 -11.20 10.62
N ALA A 81 2.36 -12.38 10.05
CA ALA A 81 1.34 -13.27 9.49
C ALA A 81 0.34 -13.76 10.55
N VAL A 82 0.80 -14.11 11.75
CA VAL A 82 -0.06 -14.49 12.88
C VAL A 82 -0.95 -13.32 13.31
N ALA A 83 -0.41 -12.11 13.40
CA ALA A 83 -1.19 -10.91 13.73
C ALA A 83 -2.27 -10.62 12.69
N ALA A 84 -1.95 -10.73 11.39
CA ALA A 84 -2.93 -10.61 10.31
C ALA A 84 -4.01 -11.69 10.40
N GLY A 85 -3.63 -12.96 10.59
CA GLY A 85 -4.56 -14.07 10.74
C GLY A 85 -5.50 -13.90 11.94
N TYR A 86 -4.96 -13.43 13.07
CA TYR A 86 -5.74 -13.04 14.24
C TYR A 86 -6.74 -11.94 13.90
N LEU A 87 -6.34 -10.89 13.18
CA LEU A 87 -7.25 -9.79 12.83
C LEU A 87 -8.36 -10.26 11.89
N LEU A 88 -8.05 -11.08 10.89
CA LEU A 88 -9.02 -11.55 9.90
C LEU A 88 -9.99 -12.59 10.48
N SER A 89 -9.53 -13.48 11.37
CA SER A 89 -10.33 -14.60 11.86
C SER A 89 -11.10 -14.26 13.13
N ALA A 90 -12.44 -14.20 13.03
CA ALA A 90 -13.31 -14.07 14.20
C ALA A 90 -13.15 -15.24 15.19
N ARG A 91 -12.86 -16.45 14.70
CA ARG A 91 -12.63 -17.65 15.52
C ARG A 91 -11.35 -17.53 16.36
N LEU A 92 -10.25 -17.11 15.74
CA LEU A 92 -8.98 -16.90 16.45
C LEU A 92 -9.12 -15.81 17.51
N ARG A 93 -9.84 -14.73 17.21
CA ARG A 93 -10.15 -13.68 18.19
C ARG A 93 -10.96 -14.19 19.37
N ALA A 94 -12.05 -14.91 19.10
CA ALA A 94 -12.89 -15.46 20.16
C ALA A 94 -12.11 -16.42 21.06
N ALA A 95 -11.24 -17.26 20.48
CA ALA A 95 -10.36 -18.14 21.24
C ALA A 95 -9.35 -17.35 22.10
N TRP A 96 -8.69 -16.35 21.53
CA TRP A 96 -7.71 -15.52 22.22
C TRP A 96 -8.32 -14.70 23.36
N HIS A 97 -9.52 -14.16 23.17
CA HIS A 97 -10.23 -13.38 24.18
C HIS A 97 -10.70 -14.21 25.38
N ARG A 98 -10.78 -15.54 25.24
CA ARG A 98 -11.05 -16.45 26.37
C ARG A 98 -9.85 -16.63 27.29
N LEU A 99 -8.64 -16.40 26.80
CA LEU A 99 -7.41 -16.49 27.60
C LEU A 99 -7.32 -15.31 28.58
N GLN A 100 -6.76 -15.57 29.76
CA GLN A 100 -6.38 -14.52 30.71
C GLN A 100 -5.18 -13.72 30.19
N TRP A 101 -4.94 -12.52 30.74
CA TRP A 101 -3.89 -11.61 30.24
C TRP A 101 -2.49 -12.23 30.29
N ASP A 102 -2.15 -12.85 31.41
CA ASP A 102 -0.91 -13.61 31.64
C ASP A 102 -0.74 -14.76 30.64
N GLN A 103 -1.84 -15.49 30.34
CA GLN A 103 -1.83 -16.56 29.35
C GLN A 103 -1.59 -16.03 27.93
N ARG A 104 -2.15 -14.87 27.58
CA ARG A 104 -1.92 -14.22 26.27
C ARG A 104 -0.48 -13.77 26.11
N VAL A 105 0.08 -13.13 27.14
CA VAL A 105 1.49 -12.69 27.14
C VAL A 105 2.41 -13.89 27.02
N THR A 106 2.15 -14.95 27.79
CA THR A 106 2.94 -16.18 27.76
C THR A 106 2.83 -16.89 26.40
N ALA A 107 1.63 -17.04 25.84
CA ALA A 107 1.43 -17.63 24.52
C ALA A 107 2.10 -16.82 23.41
N GLY A 108 2.04 -15.48 23.49
CA GLY A 108 2.74 -14.59 22.57
C GLY A 108 4.26 -14.73 22.67
N ALA A 109 4.81 -14.71 23.88
CA ALA A 109 6.25 -14.88 24.11
C ALA A 109 6.75 -16.25 23.64
N LEU A 110 5.98 -17.32 23.89
CA LEU A 110 6.26 -18.66 23.41
C LEU A 110 6.20 -18.75 21.88
N ALA A 111 5.21 -18.12 21.25
CA ALA A 111 5.14 -18.08 19.79
C ALA A 111 6.38 -17.41 19.20
N VAL A 112 6.78 -16.24 19.72
CA VAL A 112 8.00 -15.53 19.31
C VAL A 112 9.23 -16.44 19.43
N LEU A 113 9.41 -17.08 20.59
CA LEU A 113 10.56 -17.95 20.86
C LEU A 113 10.58 -19.17 19.94
N VAL A 114 9.46 -19.89 19.82
CA VAL A 114 9.36 -21.09 18.98
C VAL A 114 9.59 -20.76 17.53
N THR A 115 9.00 -19.66 17.03
CA THR A 115 9.18 -19.24 15.64
C THR A 115 10.61 -18.81 15.36
N TYR A 116 11.26 -18.12 16.31
CA TYR A 116 12.68 -17.76 16.19
C TYR A 116 13.59 -18.99 16.11
N VAL A 117 13.42 -19.94 17.04
CA VAL A 117 14.20 -21.19 17.06
C VAL A 117 13.95 -22.01 15.80
N ALA A 118 12.70 -22.12 15.36
CA ALA A 118 12.34 -22.82 14.12
C ALA A 118 12.98 -22.14 12.90
N ALA A 119 12.94 -20.82 12.80
CA ALA A 119 13.56 -20.08 11.71
C ALA A 119 15.08 -20.26 11.68
N TYR A 120 15.76 -20.22 12.83
CA TYR A 120 17.20 -20.48 12.93
C TYR A 120 17.54 -21.90 12.49
N ALA A 121 16.80 -22.90 12.96
CA ALA A 121 16.98 -24.29 12.55
C ALA A 121 16.75 -24.48 11.04
N LEU A 122 15.71 -23.83 10.49
CA LEU A 122 15.39 -23.90 9.06
C LEU A 122 16.50 -23.28 8.20
N LEU A 123 17.03 -22.11 8.60
CA LEU A 123 18.18 -21.46 7.96
C LEU A 123 19.45 -22.32 8.00
N GLY A 124 19.64 -23.13 9.05
CA GLY A 124 20.74 -24.07 9.14
C GLY A 124 20.56 -25.32 8.26
N ALA A 125 19.31 -25.68 7.94
CA ALA A 125 18.95 -26.91 7.23
C ALA A 125 18.63 -26.71 5.73
N THR A 126 18.44 -25.46 5.29
CA THR A 126 17.98 -25.14 3.92
C THR A 126 18.81 -24.02 3.31
N GLU A 127 18.82 -23.95 1.96
CA GLU A 127 19.44 -22.87 1.20
C GLU A 127 18.56 -21.61 1.15
N LEU A 128 18.00 -21.20 2.30
CA LEU A 128 17.27 -19.95 2.39
C LEU A 128 18.23 -18.76 2.37
N ALA A 129 17.77 -17.66 1.77
CA ALA A 129 18.48 -16.40 1.85
C ALA A 129 18.68 -16.02 3.33
N VAL A 130 19.93 -15.73 3.71
CA VAL A 130 20.28 -15.33 5.09
C VAL A 130 19.51 -14.09 5.51
N PHE A 131 19.16 -13.22 4.56
CA PHE A 131 18.31 -12.06 4.81
C PHE A 131 17.27 -11.92 3.67
N PRO A 132 15.97 -12.12 3.96
CA PRO A 132 14.93 -12.09 2.93
C PRO A 132 14.43 -10.66 2.71
N GLU A 133 15.25 -9.79 2.11
CA GLU A 133 14.96 -8.35 1.88
C GLU A 133 13.56 -8.14 1.28
N ASP A 134 13.29 -8.79 0.15
CA ASP A 134 12.03 -8.61 -0.60
C ASP A 134 10.80 -9.01 0.21
N LEU A 135 10.87 -10.11 0.97
CA LEU A 135 9.77 -10.56 1.82
C LEU A 135 9.56 -9.60 2.99
N LEU A 136 10.64 -9.12 3.63
CA LEU A 136 10.56 -8.14 4.71
C LEU A 136 9.93 -6.85 4.24
N ILE A 137 10.36 -6.30 3.11
CA ILE A 137 9.80 -5.08 2.53
C ILE A 137 8.30 -5.29 2.24
N THR A 138 7.98 -6.34 1.50
CA THR A 138 6.60 -6.63 1.06
C THR A 138 5.64 -6.81 2.24
N VAL A 139 6.06 -7.53 3.28
CA VAL A 139 5.21 -7.84 4.44
C VAL A 139 5.15 -6.67 5.42
N LEU A 140 6.28 -6.04 5.75
CA LEU A 140 6.37 -5.05 6.82
C LEU A 140 6.12 -3.60 6.36
N SER A 141 6.45 -3.25 5.12
CA SER A 141 6.23 -1.88 4.61
C SER A 141 4.79 -1.74 4.14
N GLY A 142 4.33 -2.66 3.29
CA GLY A 142 3.04 -2.56 2.63
C GLY A 142 1.98 -3.51 3.20
N GLY A 143 2.06 -4.80 2.88
CA GLY A 143 0.88 -5.66 2.94
C GLY A 143 0.32 -5.86 4.34
N VAL A 144 1.10 -6.44 5.26
CA VAL A 144 0.58 -6.79 6.58
C VAL A 144 0.43 -5.57 7.48
N SER A 145 1.36 -4.61 7.42
CA SER A 145 1.24 -3.32 8.10
C SER A 145 -0.03 -2.59 7.67
N ALA A 146 -0.33 -2.50 6.37
CA ALA A 146 -1.54 -1.85 5.87
C ALA A 146 -2.81 -2.61 6.28
N VAL A 147 -2.81 -3.95 6.30
CA VAL A 147 -3.93 -4.73 6.87
C VAL A 147 -4.14 -4.40 8.34
N ILE A 148 -3.08 -4.42 9.15
CA ILE A 148 -3.16 -4.16 10.59
C ILE A 148 -3.68 -2.75 10.84
N LEU A 149 -3.13 -1.75 10.14
CA LEU A 149 -3.52 -0.35 10.25
C LEU A 149 -4.96 -0.12 9.76
N GLY A 150 -5.31 -0.68 8.59
CA GLY A 150 -6.64 -0.56 8.01
C GLY A 150 -7.73 -1.18 8.89
N ILE A 151 -7.56 -2.44 9.31
CA ILE A 151 -8.52 -3.12 10.20
C ILE A 151 -8.54 -2.46 11.58
N GLY A 152 -7.38 -2.10 12.13
CA GLY A 152 -7.26 -1.43 13.41
C GLY A 152 -8.03 -0.11 13.42
N TYR A 153 -7.82 0.73 12.41
CA TYR A 153 -8.55 1.98 12.22
C TYR A 153 -10.05 1.74 12.04
N ALA A 154 -10.43 0.81 11.17
CA ALA A 154 -11.84 0.52 10.90
C ALA A 154 -12.57 0.13 12.19
N ARG A 155 -11.96 -0.73 13.02
CA ARG A 155 -12.50 -1.12 14.33
C ARG A 155 -12.61 0.05 15.31
N LEU A 156 -11.55 0.86 15.44
CA LEU A 156 -11.57 2.04 16.31
C LEU A 156 -12.65 3.04 15.93
N ARG A 157 -13.07 3.03 14.66
CA ARG A 157 -14.08 3.94 14.10
C ARG A 157 -15.46 3.32 13.88
N GLY A 158 -15.67 2.05 14.25
CA GLY A 158 -16.92 1.34 13.95
C GLY A 158 -17.24 1.35 12.45
N ILE A 159 -16.23 1.16 11.62
CA ILE A 159 -16.34 1.02 10.18
C ILE A 159 -16.30 -0.47 9.88
N ASP A 160 -17.24 -0.93 9.05
CA ASP A 160 -17.16 -2.24 8.44
C ASP A 160 -16.27 -2.14 7.19
N PRO A 161 -15.12 -2.81 7.14
CA PRO A 161 -14.24 -2.77 5.98
C PRO A 161 -14.74 -3.66 4.83
N GLY A 162 -15.89 -4.34 4.95
CA GLY A 162 -16.43 -5.18 3.88
C GLY A 162 -15.68 -6.51 3.74
N LEU A 163 -15.59 -7.26 4.85
CA LEU A 163 -14.86 -8.54 4.90
C LEU A 163 -15.58 -9.68 4.16
N ASP A 164 -16.86 -9.52 3.88
CA ASP A 164 -17.66 -10.53 3.21
C ASP A 164 -17.21 -10.65 1.75
N LEU A 165 -17.26 -11.88 1.23
CA LEU A 165 -17.00 -12.14 -0.18
C LEU A 165 -18.08 -11.43 -1.02
N PRO A 166 -17.72 -10.96 -2.23
CA PRO A 166 -18.71 -10.34 -3.10
C PRO A 166 -19.79 -11.36 -3.46
N ASP A 167 -21.05 -10.89 -3.51
CA ASP A 167 -22.18 -11.71 -3.94
C ASP A 167 -21.97 -12.24 -5.35
N ARG A 168 -22.60 -13.37 -5.68
CA ARG A 168 -22.48 -13.99 -7.02
C ARG A 168 -22.93 -13.04 -8.14
N ASP A 169 -23.91 -12.19 -7.86
CA ASP A 169 -24.44 -11.21 -8.81
C ASP A 169 -23.46 -10.07 -9.10
N ALA A 170 -22.42 -9.91 -8.27
CA ALA A 170 -21.34 -8.95 -8.49
C ALA A 170 -20.25 -9.48 -9.44
N ALA A 171 -20.31 -10.74 -9.89
CA ALA A 171 -19.29 -11.34 -10.75
C ALA A 171 -18.95 -10.52 -12.01
N PRO A 172 -19.90 -9.91 -12.74
CA PRO A 172 -19.58 -9.05 -13.88
C PRO A 172 -18.77 -7.80 -13.49
N ALA A 173 -19.08 -7.19 -12.33
CA ALA A 173 -18.34 -6.04 -11.81
C ALA A 173 -16.93 -6.44 -11.39
N VAL A 174 -16.77 -7.58 -10.72
CA VAL A 174 -15.45 -8.14 -10.36
C VAL A 174 -14.64 -8.42 -11.63
N GLY A 175 -15.24 -9.07 -12.62
CA GLY A 175 -14.60 -9.36 -13.91
C GLY A 175 -14.15 -8.09 -14.64
N ALA A 176 -14.98 -7.05 -14.67
CA ALA A 176 -14.62 -5.77 -15.28
C ALA A 176 -13.44 -5.08 -14.55
N VAL A 177 -13.43 -5.09 -13.21
CA VAL A 177 -12.34 -4.50 -12.42
C VAL A 177 -11.02 -5.24 -12.67
N ILE A 178 -11.05 -6.58 -12.68
CA ILE A 178 -9.87 -7.42 -12.96
C ILE A 178 -9.38 -7.18 -14.40
N ALA A 179 -10.29 -7.11 -15.37
CA ALA A 179 -9.94 -6.85 -16.78
C ALA A 179 -9.29 -5.48 -16.95
N VAL A 180 -9.82 -4.42 -16.32
CA VAL A 180 -9.22 -3.08 -16.33
C VAL A 180 -7.85 -3.10 -15.67
N ALA A 181 -7.71 -3.72 -14.50
CA ALA A 181 -6.44 -3.82 -13.79
C ALA A 181 -5.37 -4.53 -14.62
N GLY A 182 -5.71 -5.66 -15.25
CA GLY A 182 -4.80 -6.40 -16.12
C GLY A 182 -4.44 -5.65 -17.41
N ALA A 183 -5.41 -5.01 -18.06
CA ALA A 183 -5.17 -4.25 -19.30
C ALA A 183 -4.26 -3.04 -19.07
N VAL A 184 -4.48 -2.32 -17.97
CA VAL A 184 -3.76 -1.07 -17.65
C VAL A 184 -2.33 -1.35 -17.18
N ALA A 185 -2.04 -2.55 -16.67
CA ALA A 185 -0.69 -2.98 -16.32
C ALA A 185 0.30 -2.93 -17.51
N ALA A 186 -0.19 -3.13 -18.73
CA ALA A 186 0.64 -3.06 -19.93
C ALA A 186 1.00 -1.62 -20.36
N LEU A 187 0.26 -0.60 -19.86
CA LEU A 187 0.36 0.77 -20.34
C LEU A 187 1.79 1.36 -20.27
N PRO A 188 2.55 1.23 -19.16
CA PRO A 188 3.91 1.78 -19.09
C PRO A 188 4.86 1.15 -20.11
N TYR A 189 4.71 -0.15 -20.37
CA TYR A 189 5.52 -0.91 -21.32
C TYR A 189 5.15 -0.61 -22.78
N LEU A 190 3.86 -0.43 -23.07
CA LEU A 190 3.42 0.03 -24.38
C LEU A 190 3.95 1.43 -24.71
N VAL A 191 3.98 2.32 -23.71
CA VAL A 191 4.58 3.65 -23.86
C VAL A 191 6.09 3.55 -24.08
N LEU A 192 6.80 2.74 -23.30
CA LEU A 192 8.24 2.47 -23.50
C LEU A 192 8.54 1.94 -24.92
N ALA A 193 7.72 1.01 -25.41
CA ALA A 193 7.84 0.45 -26.74
C ALA A 193 7.57 1.51 -27.82
N ALA A 194 6.54 2.33 -27.63
CA ALA A 194 6.18 3.39 -28.57
C ALA A 194 7.20 4.54 -28.63
N THR A 195 7.84 4.87 -27.50
CA THR A 195 8.87 5.93 -27.43
C THR A 195 10.26 5.45 -27.82
N GLY A 196 10.45 4.14 -28.05
CA GLY A 196 11.77 3.55 -28.33
C GLY A 196 12.71 3.55 -27.12
N GLU A 197 12.19 3.83 -25.92
CA GLU A 197 12.96 3.92 -24.68
C GLU A 197 13.06 2.58 -23.93
N LEU A 198 12.77 1.46 -24.59
CA LEU A 198 12.87 0.11 -23.98
C LEU A 198 14.23 -0.15 -23.31
N ALA A 199 15.33 0.43 -23.82
CA ALA A 199 16.66 0.35 -23.19
C ALA A 199 16.73 0.98 -21.78
N THR A 200 15.79 1.88 -21.44
CA THR A 200 15.68 2.50 -20.11
C THR A 200 14.92 1.64 -19.10
N LEU A 201 14.41 0.47 -19.50
CA LEU A 201 13.81 -0.52 -18.58
C LEU A 201 14.74 -0.84 -17.40
N GLY A 202 16.06 -0.83 -17.63
CA GLY A 202 17.11 -0.99 -16.61
C GLY A 202 17.02 0.01 -15.45
N PHE A 203 16.58 1.24 -15.69
CA PHE A 203 16.43 2.30 -14.68
C PHE A 203 15.31 2.00 -13.68
N TRP A 204 14.27 1.29 -14.13
CA TRP A 204 13.14 0.84 -13.32
C TRP A 204 13.35 -0.54 -12.68
N MET A 205 14.50 -1.20 -12.91
CA MET A 205 14.90 -2.47 -12.28
C MET A 205 15.35 -2.29 -10.82
N GLY A 206 14.62 -1.44 -10.11
CA GLY A 206 15.11 -0.69 -8.99
C GLY A 206 15.03 -1.37 -7.62
N GLY A 207 15.59 -2.55 -7.51
CA GLY A 207 15.77 -3.33 -6.28
C GLY A 207 15.94 -4.77 -6.71
N SER A 208 17.05 -5.39 -6.35
CA SER A 208 17.31 -6.83 -6.09
C SER A 208 16.71 -7.92 -7.01
N PHE A 209 16.01 -7.59 -8.09
CA PHE A 209 15.56 -8.49 -9.15
C PHE A 209 16.68 -8.61 -10.17
N GLY A 210 17.85 -9.08 -9.71
CA GLY A 210 18.92 -9.50 -10.58
C GLY A 210 18.43 -10.67 -11.44
N PHE A 211 18.67 -10.61 -12.74
CA PHE A 211 18.46 -11.74 -13.65
C PHE A 211 19.40 -12.88 -13.26
N GLY A 212 18.94 -13.73 -12.33
CA GLY A 212 19.54 -15.02 -12.06
C GLY A 212 19.13 -16.04 -13.12
N PRO A 213 19.97 -17.02 -13.46
CA PRO A 213 19.74 -17.98 -14.55
C PRO A 213 18.63 -19.02 -14.28
N SER A 214 17.67 -18.78 -13.39
CA SER A 214 16.72 -19.82 -12.93
C SER A 214 15.36 -19.25 -12.51
N TYR A 215 14.56 -18.77 -13.46
CA TYR A 215 13.13 -18.51 -13.21
C TYR A 215 12.38 -19.84 -13.08
N SER A 216 12.34 -20.39 -11.86
CA SER A 216 11.48 -21.52 -11.55
C SER A 216 10.05 -21.06 -11.28
N VAL A 217 9.07 -21.93 -11.52
CA VAL A 217 7.68 -21.70 -11.11
C VAL A 217 7.59 -21.39 -9.61
N GLY A 218 8.44 -22.03 -8.79
CA GLY A 218 8.54 -21.77 -7.35
C GLY A 218 8.93 -20.33 -7.03
N TRP A 219 9.92 -19.79 -7.74
CA TRP A 219 10.33 -18.38 -7.58
C TRP A 219 9.21 -17.42 -7.99
N PHE A 220 8.51 -17.67 -9.11
CA PHE A 220 7.39 -16.81 -9.53
C PHE A 220 6.25 -16.82 -8.50
N LEU A 221 5.87 -18.00 -8.01
CA LEU A 221 4.82 -18.14 -7.00
C LEU A 221 5.20 -17.44 -5.68
N GLN A 222 6.44 -17.57 -5.25
CA GLN A 222 6.90 -17.01 -3.97
C GLN A 222 7.18 -15.52 -4.03
N SER A 223 7.82 -15.04 -5.11
CA SER A 223 8.33 -13.66 -5.16
C SER A 223 7.34 -12.70 -5.81
N VAL A 224 6.61 -13.15 -6.85
CA VAL A 224 5.68 -12.31 -7.60
C VAL A 224 4.27 -12.46 -7.04
N LEU A 225 3.73 -13.68 -7.06
CA LEU A 225 2.33 -13.90 -6.71
C LEU A 225 2.05 -13.60 -5.23
N LEU A 226 2.85 -14.14 -4.31
CA LEU A 226 2.66 -13.89 -2.88
C LEU A 226 2.78 -12.39 -2.57
N SER A 227 3.77 -11.71 -3.12
CA SER A 227 3.97 -10.28 -2.88
C SER A 227 2.84 -9.44 -3.44
N ALA A 228 2.39 -9.73 -4.66
CA ALA A 228 1.25 -9.06 -5.27
C ALA A 228 -0.04 -9.27 -4.47
N VAL A 229 -0.28 -10.48 -3.97
CA VAL A 229 -1.44 -10.78 -3.11
C VAL A 229 -1.34 -10.04 -1.79
N VAL A 230 -0.19 -10.09 -1.11
CA VAL A 230 0.00 -9.46 0.20
C VAL A 230 -0.12 -7.93 0.11
N LEU A 231 0.52 -7.32 -0.88
CA LEU A 231 0.41 -5.87 -1.14
C LEU A 231 -0.99 -5.48 -1.61
N GLY A 232 -1.61 -6.28 -2.47
CA GLY A 232 -2.96 -6.01 -2.97
C GLY A 232 -4.01 -6.07 -1.86
N VAL A 233 -3.93 -7.09 -1.00
CA VAL A 233 -4.77 -7.21 0.20
C VAL A 233 -4.51 -6.02 1.15
N GLY A 234 -3.25 -5.73 1.48
CA GLY A 234 -2.93 -4.59 2.35
C GLY A 234 -3.46 -3.25 1.84
N SER A 235 -3.24 -2.98 0.55
CA SER A 235 -3.73 -1.77 -0.12
C SER A 235 -5.25 -1.68 -0.07
N ALA A 236 -5.94 -2.78 -0.36
CA ALA A 236 -7.39 -2.84 -0.29
C ALA A 236 -7.93 -2.54 1.11
N PHE A 237 -7.35 -3.14 2.15
CA PHE A 237 -7.76 -2.91 3.53
C PHE A 237 -7.55 -1.48 3.99
N LEU A 238 -6.41 -0.90 3.66
CA LEU A 238 -6.07 0.46 4.06
C LEU A 238 -6.86 1.49 3.24
N TYR A 239 -6.80 1.42 1.92
CA TYR A 239 -7.36 2.45 1.06
C TYR A 239 -8.86 2.31 0.84
N ASN A 240 -9.36 1.10 0.62
CA ASN A 240 -10.79 0.88 0.34
C ASN A 240 -11.57 0.60 1.63
N GLY A 241 -11.10 -0.34 2.45
CA GLY A 241 -11.78 -0.71 3.70
C GLY A 241 -11.80 0.41 4.76
N ALA A 242 -10.69 1.14 4.91
CA ALA A 242 -10.57 2.16 5.95
C ALA A 242 -10.71 3.60 5.40
N VAL A 243 -9.90 3.99 4.43
CA VAL A 243 -9.87 5.38 3.94
C VAL A 243 -11.12 5.72 3.12
N GLN A 244 -11.51 4.89 2.16
CA GLN A 244 -12.69 5.14 1.31
C GLN A 244 -13.96 5.23 2.15
N THR A 245 -14.22 4.26 3.02
CA THR A 245 -15.41 4.28 3.88
C THR A 245 -15.39 5.45 4.86
N GLY A 246 -14.20 5.86 5.32
CA GLY A 246 -14.03 7.07 6.14
C GLY A 246 -14.36 8.36 5.36
N LEU A 247 -13.86 8.48 4.12
CA LEU A 247 -14.10 9.62 3.25
C LEU A 247 -15.55 9.68 2.74
N GLU A 248 -16.20 8.54 2.53
CA GLU A 248 -17.59 8.46 2.06
C GLU A 248 -18.53 9.16 3.03
N ARG A 249 -18.30 8.99 4.34
CA ARG A 249 -19.07 9.67 5.41
C ARG A 249 -18.90 11.20 5.38
N LEU A 250 -17.84 11.72 4.76
CA LEU A 250 -17.48 13.14 4.75
C LEU A 250 -17.81 13.83 3.43
N ALA A 251 -17.53 13.16 2.32
CA ALA A 251 -17.56 13.73 0.96
C ALA A 251 -18.46 12.94 -0.01
N GLY A 252 -19.20 11.94 0.48
CA GLY A 252 -20.03 11.06 -0.33
C GLY A 252 -19.22 10.04 -1.15
N PRO A 253 -19.91 9.14 -1.89
CA PRO A 253 -19.27 8.08 -2.66
C PRO A 253 -18.29 8.61 -3.72
N ALA A 254 -18.69 9.63 -4.48
CA ALA A 254 -17.85 10.27 -5.49
C ALA A 254 -16.58 10.89 -4.89
N GLY A 255 -16.72 11.59 -3.76
CA GLY A 255 -15.58 12.15 -3.02
C GLY A 255 -14.63 11.08 -2.51
N ALA A 256 -15.15 9.97 -2.00
CA ALA A 256 -14.35 8.86 -1.52
C ALA A 256 -13.55 8.18 -2.64
N ILE A 257 -14.18 7.91 -3.79
CA ILE A 257 -13.54 7.32 -4.96
C ILE A 257 -12.41 8.24 -5.45
N ALA A 258 -12.70 9.52 -5.65
CA ALA A 258 -11.70 10.49 -6.11
C ALA A 258 -10.54 10.63 -5.12
N GLY A 259 -10.85 10.71 -3.82
CA GLY A 259 -9.86 10.87 -2.77
C GLY A 259 -8.91 9.68 -2.64
N VAL A 260 -9.42 8.45 -2.69
CA VAL A 260 -8.59 7.24 -2.67
C VAL A 260 -7.75 7.11 -3.93
N THR A 261 -8.35 7.37 -5.10
CA THR A 261 -7.65 7.37 -6.39
C THR A 261 -6.45 8.31 -6.37
N ALA A 262 -6.66 9.54 -5.90
CA ALA A 262 -5.61 10.55 -5.79
C ALA A 262 -4.56 10.17 -4.74
N ALA A 263 -4.98 9.79 -3.52
CA ALA A 263 -4.05 9.44 -2.44
C ALA A 263 -3.13 8.27 -2.84
N PHE A 264 -3.69 7.22 -3.42
CA PHE A 264 -2.91 6.07 -3.86
C PHE A 264 -2.00 6.42 -5.05
N GLY A 265 -2.52 7.15 -6.05
CA GLY A 265 -1.72 7.58 -7.19
C GLY A 265 -0.52 8.46 -6.80
N VAL A 266 -0.71 9.39 -5.86
CA VAL A 266 0.37 10.24 -5.33
C VAL A 266 1.37 9.45 -4.48
N LEU A 267 0.90 8.47 -3.69
CA LEU A 267 1.81 7.59 -2.95
C LEU A 267 2.74 6.86 -3.92
N ILE A 268 2.19 6.22 -4.95
CA ILE A 268 3.01 5.45 -5.89
C ILE A 268 3.97 6.34 -6.67
N TRP A 269 3.57 7.57 -7.04
CA TRP A 269 4.48 8.54 -7.63
C TRP A 269 5.71 8.78 -6.74
N SER A 270 5.52 8.93 -5.43
CA SER A 270 6.63 9.17 -4.50
C SER A 270 7.59 7.97 -4.37
N SER A 271 7.10 6.76 -4.66
CA SER A 271 7.88 5.52 -4.66
C SER A 271 8.80 5.38 -5.87
N VAL A 272 8.56 6.15 -6.94
CA VAL A 272 9.39 6.20 -8.15
C VAL A 272 10.67 6.98 -7.87
N ARG A 273 11.59 6.38 -7.11
CA ARG A 273 13.06 6.61 -6.97
C ARG A 273 13.64 8.05 -6.99
N THR A 274 12.83 9.10 -6.93
CA THR A 274 13.25 10.49 -7.18
C THR A 274 13.45 11.29 -5.90
N ILE A 275 13.08 10.77 -4.72
CA ILE A 275 13.09 11.56 -3.49
C ILE A 275 14.10 11.02 -2.46
N PRO A 276 15.06 11.85 -1.98
CA PRO A 276 16.06 11.44 -1.00
C PRO A 276 15.46 10.83 0.27
N SER A 277 16.15 9.85 0.86
CA SER A 277 15.75 9.23 2.13
C SER A 277 16.00 10.18 3.31
N GLY A 278 15.00 10.97 3.69
CA GLY A 278 15.05 11.85 4.87
C GLY A 278 13.66 12.07 5.48
N LEU A 279 13.58 12.26 6.81
CA LEU A 279 12.31 12.45 7.51
C LEU A 279 11.47 13.62 6.97
N VAL A 280 12.14 14.69 6.52
CA VAL A 280 11.49 15.85 5.89
C VAL A 280 10.83 15.47 4.57
N VAL A 281 11.48 14.63 3.77
CA VAL A 281 10.91 14.09 2.53
C VAL A 281 9.70 13.20 2.85
N VAL A 282 9.81 12.31 3.83
CA VAL A 282 8.68 11.44 4.23
C VAL A 282 7.48 12.28 4.67
N ALA A 283 7.71 13.29 5.52
CA ALA A 283 6.67 14.21 5.95
C ALA A 283 6.06 14.99 4.76
N GLY A 284 6.88 15.41 3.80
CA GLY A 284 6.43 16.07 2.57
C GLY A 284 5.56 15.16 1.70
N VAL A 285 5.98 13.92 1.48
CA VAL A 285 5.22 12.91 0.73
C VAL A 285 3.88 12.63 1.39
N VAL A 286 3.88 12.39 2.72
CA VAL A 286 2.64 12.18 3.47
C VAL A 286 1.70 13.37 3.31
N THR A 287 2.24 14.58 3.50
CA THR A 287 1.45 15.81 3.40
C THR A 287 0.85 15.93 2.01
N ALA A 288 1.61 15.61 0.95
CA ALA A 288 1.11 15.57 -0.41
C ALA A 288 0.01 14.51 -0.57
N VAL A 289 0.24 13.25 -0.20
CA VAL A 289 -0.75 12.17 -0.29
C VAL A 289 -2.07 12.56 0.35
N VAL A 290 -2.04 13.11 1.57
CA VAL A 290 -3.26 13.53 2.26
C VAL A 290 -3.86 14.78 1.61
N ALA A 291 -3.06 15.80 1.27
CA ALA A 291 -3.54 17.03 0.67
C ALA A 291 -4.21 16.78 -0.69
N PHE A 292 -3.57 16.02 -1.57
CA PHE A 292 -4.12 15.66 -2.88
C PHE A 292 -5.33 14.73 -2.76
N GLY A 293 -5.33 13.79 -1.81
CA GLY A 293 -6.50 12.96 -1.52
C GLY A 293 -7.71 13.78 -1.04
N VAL A 294 -7.49 14.69 -0.08
CA VAL A 294 -8.55 15.58 0.43
C VAL A 294 -9.01 16.57 -0.65
N LEU A 295 -8.08 17.11 -1.44
CA LEU A 295 -8.37 18.00 -2.57
C LEU A 295 -9.26 17.28 -3.59
N ALA A 296 -8.90 16.07 -4.00
CA ALA A 296 -9.70 15.28 -4.93
C ALA A 296 -11.09 14.96 -4.38
N ALA A 297 -11.18 14.59 -3.09
CA ALA A 297 -12.46 14.35 -2.44
C ALA A 297 -13.35 15.60 -2.41
N ALA A 298 -12.78 16.76 -2.05
CA ALA A 298 -13.49 18.03 -2.00
C ALA A 298 -13.91 18.50 -3.41
N LEU A 299 -13.04 18.37 -4.41
CA LEU A 299 -13.34 18.69 -5.79
C LEU A 299 -14.45 17.79 -6.33
N ALA A 300 -14.38 16.48 -6.14
CA ALA A 300 -15.44 15.58 -6.60
C ALA A 300 -16.77 15.87 -5.91
N ALA A 301 -16.78 16.10 -4.60
CA ALA A 301 -18.00 16.44 -3.86
C ALA A 301 -18.66 17.75 -4.32
N THR A 302 -17.88 18.71 -4.84
CA THR A 302 -18.39 20.03 -5.24
C THR A 302 -18.66 20.15 -6.74
N VAL A 303 -17.84 19.49 -7.56
CA VAL A 303 -17.82 19.63 -9.01
C VAL A 303 -18.62 18.52 -9.69
N ALA A 304 -18.67 17.29 -9.13
CA ALA A 304 -19.36 16.19 -9.78
C ALA A 304 -20.85 16.48 -10.06
N PRO A 305 -21.65 17.02 -9.13
CA PRO A 305 -23.06 17.32 -9.41
C PRO A 305 -23.23 18.33 -10.56
N ARG A 306 -22.30 19.30 -10.69
CA ARG A 306 -22.35 20.33 -11.72
C ARG A 306 -21.95 19.78 -13.09
N LEU A 307 -20.90 18.95 -13.14
CA LEU A 307 -20.44 18.33 -14.38
C LEU A 307 -21.38 17.25 -14.89
N VAL A 308 -21.98 16.46 -13.98
CA VAL A 308 -23.02 15.49 -14.34
C VAL A 308 -24.19 16.21 -15.02
N ALA A 309 -24.65 17.33 -14.44
CA ALA A 309 -25.73 18.13 -15.02
C ALA A 309 -25.36 18.80 -16.37
N ALA A 310 -24.08 19.08 -16.61
CA ALA A 310 -23.61 19.78 -17.80
C ALA A 310 -23.21 18.86 -18.96
N VAL A 311 -22.68 17.67 -18.67
CA VAL A 311 -22.02 16.77 -19.65
C VAL A 311 -22.75 15.43 -19.78
N ASP A 312 -23.80 15.19 -18.99
CA ASP A 312 -24.58 13.93 -18.97
C ASP A 312 -23.71 12.68 -18.75
N LEU A 313 -22.63 12.85 -17.98
CA LEU A 313 -21.74 11.75 -17.59
C LEU A 313 -22.20 11.14 -16.26
N PRO A 314 -22.02 9.83 -16.05
CA PRO A 314 -22.24 9.21 -14.75
C PRO A 314 -21.36 9.86 -13.67
N GLU A 315 -21.91 10.10 -12.48
CA GLU A 315 -21.17 10.73 -11.36
C GLU A 315 -19.87 9.98 -11.02
N MET A 316 -19.90 8.64 -11.10
CA MET A 316 -18.71 7.80 -10.92
C MET A 316 -17.62 8.09 -11.95
N ALA A 317 -17.98 8.32 -13.21
CA ALA A 317 -17.01 8.63 -14.25
C ALA A 317 -16.32 9.98 -13.97
N VAL A 318 -17.10 10.98 -13.52
CA VAL A 318 -16.55 12.28 -13.11
C VAL A 318 -15.62 12.13 -11.89
N ALA A 319 -16.01 11.35 -10.88
CA ALA A 319 -15.18 11.09 -9.71
C ALA A 319 -13.84 10.43 -10.06
N VAL A 320 -13.86 9.44 -10.96
CA VAL A 320 -12.65 8.78 -11.47
C VAL A 320 -11.76 9.79 -12.20
N LEU A 321 -12.33 10.59 -13.11
CA LEU A 321 -11.57 11.61 -13.85
C LEU A 321 -10.95 12.66 -12.93
N VAL A 322 -11.68 13.12 -11.91
CA VAL A 322 -11.16 14.06 -10.91
C VAL A 322 -10.03 13.40 -10.10
N GLY A 323 -10.23 12.17 -9.61
CA GLY A 323 -9.22 11.45 -8.85
C GLY A 323 -7.93 11.22 -9.63
N VAL A 324 -8.04 10.74 -10.87
CA VAL A 324 -6.89 10.54 -11.76
C VAL A 324 -6.23 11.87 -12.09
N GLY A 325 -7.01 12.90 -12.47
CA GLY A 325 -6.48 14.23 -12.79
C GLY A 325 -5.71 14.86 -11.63
N VAL A 326 -6.24 14.78 -10.42
CA VAL A 326 -5.56 15.28 -9.20
C VAL A 326 -4.32 14.46 -8.88
N ALA A 327 -4.33 13.13 -9.08
CA ALA A 327 -3.12 12.31 -8.94
C ALA A 327 -2.01 12.78 -9.90
N GLN A 328 -2.37 13.12 -11.14
CA GLN A 328 -1.42 13.61 -12.14
C GLN A 328 -0.83 14.99 -11.83
N LEU A 329 -1.49 15.80 -10.99
CA LEU A 329 -0.91 17.08 -10.53
C LEU A 329 0.38 16.87 -9.72
N ALA A 330 0.62 15.70 -9.13
CA ALA A 330 1.89 15.39 -8.48
C ALA A 330 3.08 15.42 -9.45
N LEU A 331 2.86 15.23 -10.75
CA LEU A 331 3.89 15.38 -11.78
C LEU A 331 4.40 16.82 -11.92
N LEU A 332 3.69 17.82 -11.41
CA LEU A 332 4.14 19.22 -11.40
C LEU A 332 5.18 19.50 -10.32
N ILE A 333 5.22 18.69 -9.25
CA ILE A 333 6.20 18.83 -8.15
C ILE A 333 7.65 18.81 -8.66
N PRO A 334 8.10 17.81 -9.46
CA PRO A 334 9.46 17.80 -9.99
C PRO A 334 9.72 18.94 -10.98
N VAL A 335 8.70 19.37 -11.75
CA VAL A 335 8.81 20.48 -12.71
C VAL A 335 9.15 21.79 -12.00
N VAL A 336 8.51 22.05 -10.86
CA VAL A 336 8.83 23.20 -10.00
C VAL A 336 10.27 23.10 -9.45
N GLY A 337 10.77 21.87 -9.24
CA GLY A 337 12.16 21.60 -8.86
C GLY A 337 13.17 21.60 -10.03
N GLY A 338 12.75 21.94 -11.25
CA GLY A 338 13.62 21.97 -12.44
C GLY A 338 13.83 20.61 -13.12
N SER A 339 13.02 19.60 -12.81
CA SER A 339 13.08 18.26 -13.39
C SER A 339 11.79 17.94 -14.15
N VAL A 340 11.91 17.43 -15.39
CA VAL A 340 10.75 16.99 -16.16
C VAL A 340 10.58 15.48 -15.99
N PRO A 341 9.41 14.99 -15.50
CA PRO A 341 9.17 13.57 -15.41
C PRO A 341 9.13 12.95 -16.81
N GLY A 342 9.84 11.83 -17.00
CA GLY A 342 9.81 11.10 -18.27
C GLY A 342 8.40 10.58 -18.59
N VAL A 343 8.09 10.40 -19.87
CA VAL A 343 6.77 9.94 -20.37
C VAL A 343 6.35 8.61 -19.73
N THR A 344 7.32 7.76 -19.41
CA THR A 344 7.14 6.47 -18.74
C THR A 344 6.71 6.61 -17.27
N THR A 345 7.19 7.64 -16.58
CA THR A 345 6.74 7.99 -15.22
C THR A 345 5.28 8.45 -15.25
N VAL A 346 4.93 9.28 -16.24
CA VAL A 346 3.54 9.72 -16.47
C VAL A 346 2.64 8.51 -16.72
N ALA A 347 3.01 7.63 -17.65
CA ALA A 347 2.26 6.42 -17.97
C ALA A 347 2.09 5.49 -16.76
N SER A 348 3.15 5.31 -15.97
CA SER A 348 3.11 4.50 -14.75
C SER A 348 2.13 5.08 -13.74
N THR A 349 2.26 6.36 -13.41
CA THR A 349 1.37 7.01 -12.43
C THR A 349 -0.08 7.01 -12.88
N ALA A 350 -0.34 7.19 -14.17
CA ALA A 350 -1.68 7.06 -14.74
C ALA A 350 -2.21 5.64 -14.59
N SER A 351 -1.38 4.62 -14.86
CA SER A 351 -1.78 3.22 -14.74
C SER A 351 -2.18 2.85 -13.30
N TYR A 352 -1.40 3.27 -12.30
CA TYR A 352 -1.70 3.07 -10.88
C TYR A 352 -2.96 3.81 -10.44
N ALA A 353 -3.13 5.07 -10.87
CA ALA A 353 -4.33 5.84 -10.55
C ALA A 353 -5.59 5.18 -11.15
N VAL A 354 -5.53 4.66 -12.38
CA VAL A 354 -6.66 3.97 -13.00
C VAL A 354 -6.99 2.66 -12.27
N VAL A 355 -5.99 1.90 -11.82
CA VAL A 355 -6.23 0.69 -11.01
C VAL A 355 -6.83 1.02 -9.66
N ALA A 356 -6.34 2.07 -8.99
CA ALA A 356 -6.93 2.55 -7.74
C ALA A 356 -8.37 3.02 -7.92
N ALA A 357 -8.67 3.69 -9.04
CA ALA A 357 -10.03 4.08 -9.40
C ALA A 357 -10.93 2.86 -9.65
N ALA A 358 -10.47 1.87 -10.42
CA ALA A 358 -11.19 0.63 -10.66
C ALA A 358 -11.46 -0.14 -9.36
N ALA A 359 -10.47 -0.22 -8.48
CA ALA A 359 -10.59 -0.79 -7.15
C ALA A 359 -11.62 -0.03 -6.31
N ALA A 360 -11.57 1.30 -6.26
CA ALA A 360 -12.49 2.13 -5.50
C ALA A 360 -13.94 2.02 -6.00
N VAL A 361 -14.15 2.00 -7.31
CA VAL A 361 -15.48 1.77 -7.91
C VAL A 361 -15.95 0.33 -7.63
N GLY A 362 -15.06 -0.65 -7.73
CA GLY A 362 -15.35 -2.04 -7.40
C GLY A 362 -15.80 -2.21 -5.95
N TYR A 363 -15.10 -1.57 -5.01
CA TYR A 363 -15.47 -1.56 -3.60
C TYR A 363 -16.82 -0.90 -3.36
N ASP A 364 -17.08 0.26 -3.96
CA ASP A 364 -18.34 0.98 -3.78
C ASP A 364 -19.55 0.15 -4.25
N ARG A 365 -19.40 -0.57 -5.36
CA ARG A 365 -20.47 -1.41 -5.95
C ARG A 365 -20.68 -2.74 -5.26
N THR A 366 -19.64 -3.31 -4.65
CA THR A 366 -19.71 -4.66 -4.08
C THR A 366 -19.65 -4.69 -2.56
N ARG A 367 -19.27 -3.58 -1.94
CA ARG A 367 -19.01 -3.44 -0.50
C ARG A 367 -18.10 -4.53 0.05
N SER A 368 -17.20 -5.04 -0.80
CA SER A 368 -16.27 -6.12 -0.49
C SER A 368 -14.83 -5.69 -0.75
N VAL A 369 -13.98 -5.77 0.27
CA VAL A 369 -12.55 -5.44 0.19
C VAL A 369 -11.77 -6.39 -0.72
N TRP A 370 -12.33 -7.58 -0.98
CA TRP A 370 -11.70 -8.58 -1.84
C TRP A 370 -11.66 -8.16 -3.31
N VAL A 371 -12.59 -7.30 -3.75
CA VAL A 371 -12.61 -6.81 -5.14
C VAL A 371 -11.43 -5.87 -5.42
N PRO A 372 -11.18 -4.82 -4.59
CA PRO A 372 -9.92 -4.08 -4.64
C PRO A 372 -8.67 -4.95 -4.49
N ALA A 373 -8.69 -5.94 -3.59
CA ALA A 373 -7.53 -6.79 -3.36
C ALA A 373 -7.14 -7.57 -4.62
N LEU A 374 -8.14 -8.12 -5.31
CA LEU A 374 -7.97 -8.76 -6.61
C LEU A 374 -7.49 -7.77 -7.66
N ALA A 375 -8.05 -6.55 -7.71
CA ALA A 375 -7.64 -5.52 -8.66
C ALA A 375 -6.13 -5.20 -8.53
N PHE A 376 -5.67 -4.89 -7.33
CA PHE A 376 -4.26 -4.57 -7.07
C PHE A 376 -3.36 -5.79 -7.30
N ALA A 377 -3.75 -6.98 -6.83
CA ALA A 377 -2.97 -8.19 -7.04
C ALA A 377 -2.85 -8.53 -8.53
N THR A 378 -3.95 -8.47 -9.29
CA THR A 378 -3.94 -8.68 -10.74
C THR A 378 -3.06 -7.68 -11.44
N TYR A 379 -3.17 -6.38 -11.11
CA TYR A 379 -2.30 -5.36 -11.70
C TYR A 379 -0.82 -5.65 -11.44
N LEU A 380 -0.43 -5.94 -10.19
CA LEU A 380 0.97 -6.21 -9.83
C LEU A 380 1.51 -7.47 -10.54
N VAL A 381 0.75 -8.57 -10.54
CA VAL A 381 1.13 -9.79 -11.28
C VAL A 381 1.25 -9.51 -12.78
N ALA A 382 0.31 -8.76 -13.35
CA ALA A 382 0.31 -8.43 -14.77
C ALA A 382 1.48 -7.52 -15.15
N VAL A 383 1.81 -6.51 -14.33
CA VAL A 383 2.98 -5.64 -14.53
C VAL A 383 4.25 -6.48 -14.57
N ASP A 384 4.44 -7.38 -13.62
CA ASP A 384 5.62 -8.25 -13.58
C ASP A 384 5.64 -9.26 -14.75
N LEU A 385 4.49 -9.78 -15.15
CA LEU A 385 4.41 -10.69 -16.29
C LEU A 385 4.71 -9.97 -17.61
N VAL A 386 4.16 -8.78 -17.82
CA VAL A 386 4.46 -7.95 -19.00
C VAL A 386 5.94 -7.56 -19.01
N ARG A 387 6.51 -7.24 -17.84
CA ARG A 387 7.94 -6.98 -17.67
C ARG A 387 8.79 -8.17 -18.12
N VAL A 388 8.49 -9.37 -17.61
CA VAL A 388 9.21 -10.60 -17.97
C VAL A 388 9.11 -10.85 -19.47
N LEU A 389 7.90 -10.79 -20.03
CA LEU A 389 7.68 -10.99 -21.47
C LEU A 389 8.46 -9.99 -22.32
N THR A 390 8.41 -8.71 -21.96
CA THR A 390 9.10 -7.63 -22.70
C THR A 390 10.60 -7.82 -22.69
N VAL A 391 11.17 -8.31 -21.58
CA VAL A 391 12.61 -8.60 -21.51
C VAL A 391 12.96 -9.87 -22.29
N THR A 392 12.15 -10.92 -22.26
CA THR A 392 12.46 -12.17 -22.98
C THR A 392 12.33 -12.06 -24.50
N LEU A 393 11.59 -11.06 -25.00
CA LEU A 393 11.34 -10.86 -26.42
C LEU A 393 12.33 -9.88 -27.08
N LEU A 394 13.16 -9.19 -26.28
CA LEU A 394 14.25 -8.31 -26.71
C LEU A 394 15.59 -9.03 -26.58
#